data_AF-A0A1F5CWJ7-F1
#
_entry.id   AF-A0A1F5CWJ7-F1
#
_cell.length_a   1.000
_cell.length_b   1.000
_cell.length_c   1.000
_cell.angle_alpha   90.00
_cell.angle_beta   90.00
_cell.angle_gamma   90.00
#
_symmetry.space_group_name_H-M   'P 1'
#
loop_
_entity.id
_entity.type
_entity.pdbx_description
1 polymer ?
#
loop_
_entity_poly.entity_id
_entity_poly.type
_entity_poly.pdbx_seq_one_letter_code
_entity_poly.pdbx_strand_id
1 'polypeptide(L)'
;MKWIVSRELVILAVLLLCMSAFMLCVQTARASGTIHIRANGSVDGTDKIQHVGVVYTFTANISDSIVVEKSNIVIDGAGHTLRGTGSGKGIDLSEREYVTIRNMRVEAFTDGIWLSGSSHNNITANTITNNQGDGIDLRLSSNYNSIAGNSIANNHDDGIELWGSSYNDIAENNIRENRLHGIWIYDNSNHNDISRNTIAENHYDGIVLLSSSDYNTVRNNTVEKNQDEGITVTSSFHNSIYHNKFLNNTNQVSTNSVNTWDDEYPSGGNYWSDYGGTDLNSGLYQNVAGSDGIGDTPYIINSNNQDRFPQVSASTGGGLGSLTWIIIIAVVAICIVAAIVLILHRRKPSVATIPPPPPPPKTQLSRNVQGIIQPTYL
;
A
#
# COMPACT_ATOMS: atom_id res chain seq x y z
N MET A 1 1.87 -29.78 -56.86
CA MET A 1 1.29 -29.49 -55.53
C MET A 1 1.63 -28.05 -55.15
N LYS A 2 0.64 -27.14 -55.19
CA LYS A 2 0.81 -25.79 -54.63
C LYS A 2 0.60 -25.90 -53.12
N TRP A 3 1.64 -25.63 -52.34
CA TRP A 3 1.53 -25.53 -50.89
C TRP A 3 0.71 -24.29 -50.55
N ILE A 4 -0.55 -24.47 -50.20
CA ILE A 4 -1.37 -23.41 -49.60
C ILE A 4 -0.90 -23.33 -48.14
N VAL A 5 0.02 -22.42 -47.86
CA VAL A 5 0.31 -22.04 -46.48
C VAL A 5 -0.94 -21.34 -45.97
N SER A 6 -1.61 -21.91 -44.96
CA SER A 6 -2.84 -21.31 -44.42
C SER A 6 -2.51 -19.96 -43.78
N ARG A 7 -3.43 -18.99 -43.87
CA ARG A 7 -3.28 -17.65 -43.23
C ARG A 7 -2.96 -17.79 -41.74
N GLU A 8 -3.48 -18.83 -41.10
CA GLU A 8 -3.25 -19.16 -39.69
C GLU A 8 -1.77 -19.48 -39.41
N LEU A 9 -1.10 -20.24 -40.29
CA LEU A 9 0.33 -20.55 -40.15
C LEU A 9 1.22 -19.30 -40.28
N VAL A 10 0.84 -18.37 -41.16
CA VAL A 10 1.57 -17.11 -41.33
C VAL A 10 1.40 -16.22 -40.10
N ILE A 11 0.18 -16.12 -39.55
CA ILE A 11 -0.09 -15.34 -38.33
C ILE A 11 0.67 -15.93 -37.13
N LEU A 12 0.68 -17.26 -36.99
CA LEU A 12 1.41 -17.92 -35.91
C LEU A 12 2.93 -17.70 -36.00
N ALA A 13 3.49 -17.76 -37.21
CA ALA A 13 4.91 -17.48 -37.44
C ALA A 13 5.27 -16.01 -37.14
N VAL A 14 4.41 -15.06 -37.50
CA VAL A 14 4.60 -13.64 -37.18
C VAL A 14 4.50 -13.40 -35.68
N LEU A 15 3.55 -14.02 -34.98
CA LEU A 15 3.43 -13.91 -33.52
C LEU A 15 4.66 -14.51 -32.81
N LEU A 16 5.17 -15.65 -33.27
CA LEU A 16 6.39 -16.26 -32.73
C LEU A 16 7.63 -15.40 -32.98
N LEU A 17 7.74 -14.77 -34.16
CA LEU A 17 8.80 -13.82 -34.48
C LEU A 17 8.69 -12.51 -33.68
N CYS A 18 7.48 -12.03 -33.42
CA CYS A 18 7.25 -10.87 -32.56
C CYS A 18 7.58 -11.19 -31.09
N MET A 19 7.21 -12.38 -30.60
CA MET A 19 7.55 -12.81 -29.23
C MET A 19 9.06 -13.06 -29.07
N SER A 20 9.74 -13.62 -30.08
CA SER A 20 11.19 -13.78 -30.04
C SER A 20 11.93 -12.44 -30.18
N ALA A 21 11.44 -11.52 -31.00
CA ALA A 21 11.94 -10.14 -31.06
C ALA A 21 11.69 -9.37 -29.76
N PHE A 22 10.58 -9.64 -29.06
CA PHE A 22 10.30 -9.07 -27.73
C PHE A 22 11.26 -9.63 -26.67
N MET A 23 11.57 -10.93 -26.72
CA MET A 23 12.62 -11.53 -25.88
C MET A 23 14.02 -11.00 -26.20
N LEU A 24 14.30 -10.66 -27.46
CA LEU A 24 15.58 -10.05 -27.87
C LEU A 24 15.66 -8.54 -27.56
N CYS A 25 14.52 -7.87 -27.37
CA CYS A 25 14.45 -6.46 -26.97
C CYS A 25 14.52 -6.25 -25.45
N VAL A 26 14.28 -7.31 -24.65
CA VAL A 26 14.71 -7.34 -23.26
C VAL A 26 16.21 -7.62 -23.29
N GLN A 27 17.00 -6.57 -23.54
CA GLN A 27 18.39 -6.61 -23.11
C GLN A 27 18.35 -6.95 -21.62
N THR A 28 18.98 -8.06 -21.25
CA THR A 28 19.41 -8.24 -19.88
C THR A 28 20.27 -7.03 -19.57
N ALA A 29 19.68 -6.05 -18.88
CA ALA A 29 20.43 -4.99 -18.25
C ALA A 29 21.40 -5.72 -17.35
N ARG A 30 22.66 -5.85 -17.79
CA ARG A 30 23.71 -6.32 -16.92
C ARG A 30 23.71 -5.34 -15.75
N ALA A 31 23.45 -5.84 -14.56
CA ALA A 31 23.67 -5.11 -13.32
C ALA A 31 25.09 -4.53 -13.43
N SER A 32 25.15 -3.21 -13.60
CA SER A 32 26.36 -2.47 -13.96
C SER A 32 27.16 -2.09 -12.71
N GLY A 33 26.59 -2.29 -11.52
CA GLY A 33 27.20 -1.96 -10.24
C GLY A 33 26.15 -1.49 -9.24
N THR A 34 26.48 -1.62 -7.96
CA THR A 34 25.66 -1.06 -6.88
C THR A 34 25.48 0.45 -7.05
N ILE A 35 24.24 0.91 -7.01
CA ILE A 35 23.89 2.33 -6.98
C ILE A 35 24.05 2.84 -5.55
N HIS A 36 24.64 4.01 -5.38
CA HIS A 36 24.80 4.63 -4.07
C HIS A 36 24.09 5.98 -4.02
N ILE A 37 23.22 6.17 -3.03
CA ILE A 37 22.81 7.51 -2.60
C ILE A 37 23.76 7.90 -1.47
N ARG A 38 24.79 8.67 -1.81
CA ARG A 38 25.92 8.99 -0.94
C ARG A 38 25.52 9.88 0.21
N ALA A 39 26.28 9.84 1.31
CA ALA A 39 26.06 10.69 2.48
C ALA A 39 26.04 12.21 2.14
N ASN A 40 26.86 12.64 1.18
CA ASN A 40 26.90 14.03 0.68
C ASN A 40 25.66 14.41 -0.16
N GLY A 41 24.84 13.42 -0.55
CA GLY A 41 23.63 13.57 -1.35
C GLY A 41 23.78 13.31 -2.84
N SER A 42 24.98 13.01 -3.35
CA SER A 42 25.15 12.60 -4.74
C SER A 42 24.58 11.20 -5.00
N VAL A 43 24.22 10.94 -6.25
CA VAL A 43 23.84 9.62 -6.72
C VAL A 43 24.96 9.10 -7.63
N ASP A 44 25.50 7.94 -7.31
CA ASP A 44 26.50 7.24 -8.10
C ASP A 44 25.91 5.97 -8.73
N GLY A 45 26.37 5.61 -9.93
CA GLY A 45 25.99 4.36 -10.60
C GLY A 45 24.74 4.46 -11.50
N THR A 46 23.98 5.56 -11.44
CA THR A 46 22.84 5.78 -12.35
C THR A 46 22.52 7.25 -12.57
N ASP A 47 21.99 7.57 -13.73
CA ASP A 47 21.33 8.85 -14.06
C ASP A 47 19.80 8.78 -13.90
N LYS A 48 19.26 7.60 -13.60
CA LYS A 48 17.81 7.33 -13.50
C LYS A 48 17.20 7.76 -12.16
N ILE A 49 18.01 8.25 -11.23
CA ILE A 49 17.55 8.85 -9.99
C ILE A 49 17.94 10.32 -10.03
N GLN A 50 16.95 11.19 -9.98
CA GLN A 50 17.14 12.63 -9.88
C GLN A 50 16.66 13.10 -8.51
N HIS A 51 17.15 14.23 -8.02
CA HIS A 51 16.71 14.74 -6.72
C HIS A 51 16.51 16.24 -6.71
N VAL A 52 15.52 16.68 -5.91
CA VAL A 52 15.26 18.09 -5.59
C VAL A 52 15.16 18.20 -4.07
N GLY A 53 16.11 18.91 -3.46
CA GLY A 53 16.23 18.93 -2.00
C GLY A 53 16.51 17.52 -1.46
N VAL A 54 15.64 17.06 -0.55
CA VAL A 54 15.74 15.76 0.12
C VAL A 54 14.98 14.62 -0.57
N VAL A 55 14.32 14.89 -1.70
CA VAL A 55 13.50 13.91 -2.42
C VAL A 55 14.25 13.40 -3.63
N TYR A 56 14.58 12.11 -3.62
CA TYR A 56 15.20 11.34 -4.69
C TYR A 56 14.10 10.58 -5.44
N THR A 57 13.92 10.88 -6.71
CA THR A 57 12.82 10.35 -7.54
C THR A 57 13.39 9.52 -8.68
N PHE A 58 12.86 8.30 -8.85
CA PHE A 58 13.19 7.49 -10.02
C PHE A 58 12.55 8.11 -11.26
N THR A 59 13.26 8.04 -12.38
CA THR A 59 12.81 8.54 -13.70
C THR A 59 12.63 7.41 -14.72
N ALA A 60 13.05 6.20 -14.37
CA ALA A 60 12.91 4.98 -15.16
C ALA A 60 13.12 3.75 -14.26
N ASN A 61 12.85 2.56 -14.82
CA ASN A 61 13.16 1.30 -14.15
C ASN A 61 14.68 1.11 -13.97
N ILE A 62 15.07 0.56 -12.82
CA ILE A 62 16.45 0.31 -12.39
C ILE A 62 16.65 -1.19 -12.23
N SER A 63 17.85 -1.68 -12.59
CA SER A 63 18.17 -3.11 -12.60
C SER A 63 19.42 -3.46 -11.76
N ASP A 64 19.61 -2.74 -10.67
CA ASP A 64 20.77 -2.81 -9.77
C ASP A 64 20.29 -2.63 -8.32
N SER A 65 21.10 -3.05 -7.34
CA SER A 65 20.88 -2.76 -5.91
C SER A 65 21.15 -1.30 -5.58
N ILE A 66 20.47 -0.77 -4.56
CA ILE A 66 20.68 0.58 -4.04
C ILE A 66 21.18 0.50 -2.59
N VAL A 67 22.32 1.13 -2.33
CA VAL A 67 22.83 1.36 -0.97
C VAL A 67 22.59 2.82 -0.59
N VAL A 68 21.90 3.03 0.53
CA VAL A 68 21.58 4.37 1.03
C VAL A 68 22.54 4.72 2.15
N GLU A 69 23.38 5.74 1.92
CA GLU A 69 24.34 6.23 2.91
C GLU A 69 23.85 7.52 3.59
N LYS A 70 22.70 8.05 3.16
CA LYS A 70 22.15 9.33 3.63
C LYS A 70 20.82 9.15 4.37
N SER A 71 20.76 9.64 5.60
CA SER A 71 19.54 9.76 6.41
C SER A 71 18.74 11.03 6.06
N ASN A 72 17.50 11.13 6.55
CA ASN A 72 16.61 12.30 6.35
C ASN A 72 16.28 12.60 4.89
N ILE A 73 15.93 11.55 4.13
CA ILE A 73 15.61 11.66 2.71
C ILE A 73 14.36 10.86 2.36
N VAL A 74 13.78 11.18 1.22
CA VAL A 74 12.71 10.39 0.60
C VAL A 74 13.24 9.79 -0.69
N ILE A 75 13.07 8.48 -0.87
CA ILE A 75 13.30 7.77 -2.13
C ILE A 75 11.92 7.37 -2.66
N ASP A 76 11.50 8.07 -3.72
CA ASP A 76 10.23 7.90 -4.40
C ASP A 76 10.45 7.19 -5.73
N GLY A 77 9.93 5.99 -5.89
CA GLY A 77 10.07 5.26 -7.15
C GLY A 77 9.17 5.80 -8.25
N ALA A 78 8.23 6.72 -7.97
CA ALA A 78 7.30 7.25 -8.95
C ALA A 78 6.58 6.17 -9.79
N GLY A 79 6.34 4.99 -9.20
CA GLY A 79 5.72 3.82 -9.82
C GLY A 79 6.69 2.92 -10.62
N HIS A 80 7.98 3.27 -10.69
CA HIS A 80 8.99 2.49 -11.39
C HIS A 80 9.44 1.24 -10.61
N THR A 81 10.02 0.30 -11.36
CA THR A 81 10.56 -0.95 -10.84
C THR A 81 12.04 -0.84 -10.52
N LEU A 82 12.41 -1.31 -9.33
CA LEU A 82 13.74 -1.75 -8.94
C LEU A 82 13.79 -3.29 -9.06
N ARG A 83 14.61 -3.82 -9.97
CA ARG A 83 14.67 -5.26 -10.26
C ARG A 83 16.09 -5.79 -10.10
N GLY A 84 16.28 -6.83 -9.29
CA GLY A 84 17.56 -7.51 -9.15
C GLY A 84 17.71 -8.71 -10.10
N THR A 85 18.72 -9.53 -9.79
CA THR A 85 19.05 -10.77 -10.52
C THR A 85 18.81 -12.05 -9.69
N GLY A 86 18.15 -11.92 -8.55
CA GLY A 86 17.90 -12.99 -7.57
C GLY A 86 18.92 -13.04 -6.42
N SER A 87 19.72 -12.00 -6.24
CA SER A 87 20.75 -11.94 -5.19
C SER A 87 20.90 -10.54 -4.61
N GLY A 88 21.39 -10.46 -3.37
CA GLY A 88 21.70 -9.20 -2.69
C GLY A 88 20.44 -8.49 -2.18
N LYS A 89 20.59 -7.27 -1.69
CA LYS A 89 19.49 -6.46 -1.17
C LYS A 89 18.99 -5.51 -2.26
N GLY A 90 17.68 -5.33 -2.38
CA GLY A 90 17.13 -4.33 -3.29
C GLY A 90 17.50 -2.93 -2.86
N ILE A 91 17.06 -2.56 -1.65
CA ILE A 91 17.43 -1.30 -0.99
C ILE A 91 18.04 -1.63 0.36
N ASP A 92 19.30 -1.27 0.55
CA ASP A 92 20.01 -1.39 1.82
C ASP A 92 19.95 -0.06 2.59
N LEU A 93 19.25 -0.08 3.72
CA LEU A 93 19.11 1.04 4.65
C LEU A 93 19.98 0.90 5.90
N SER A 94 20.98 0.03 5.91
CA SER A 94 21.80 -0.23 7.10
C SER A 94 22.30 1.05 7.78
N GLU A 95 22.12 1.13 9.09
CA GLU A 95 22.47 2.25 9.96
C GLU A 95 21.86 3.60 9.53
N ARG A 96 20.71 3.58 8.84
CA ARG A 96 20.03 4.81 8.41
C ARG A 96 18.84 5.14 9.31
N GLU A 97 18.52 6.43 9.34
CA GLU A 97 17.36 6.94 10.05
C GLU A 97 16.59 7.95 9.20
N TYR A 98 15.29 8.06 9.47
CA TYR A 98 14.42 9.04 8.81
C TYR A 98 14.45 8.94 7.27
N VAL A 99 14.62 7.73 6.74
CA VAL A 99 14.50 7.46 5.30
C VAL A 99 13.07 7.01 5.00
N THR A 100 12.44 7.65 4.01
CA THR A 100 11.14 7.18 3.46
C THR A 100 11.36 6.48 2.12
N ILE A 101 10.92 5.23 1.99
CA ILE A 101 10.89 4.48 0.73
C ILE A 101 9.44 4.36 0.27
N ARG A 102 9.12 4.87 -0.92
CA ARG A 102 7.73 4.85 -1.39
C ARG A 102 7.53 4.70 -2.89
N ASN A 103 6.31 4.28 -3.24
CA ASN A 103 5.77 4.24 -4.59
C ASN A 103 6.66 3.50 -5.60
N MET A 104 7.17 2.32 -5.24
CA MET A 104 8.00 1.55 -6.16
C MET A 104 7.66 0.07 -6.16
N ARG A 105 8.04 -0.62 -7.23
CA ARG A 105 8.05 -2.08 -7.28
C ARG A 105 9.46 -2.59 -6.99
N VAL A 106 9.63 -3.47 -6.01
CA VAL A 106 10.92 -4.11 -5.69
C VAL A 106 10.81 -5.62 -5.92
N GLU A 107 11.66 -6.18 -6.78
CA GLU A 107 11.60 -7.60 -7.12
C GLU A 107 12.94 -8.22 -7.50
N ALA A 108 13.02 -9.55 -7.38
CA ALA A 108 14.19 -10.35 -7.76
C ALA A 108 15.48 -9.97 -7.01
N PHE A 109 15.40 -9.71 -5.71
CA PHE A 109 16.57 -9.64 -4.82
C PHE A 109 16.61 -10.87 -3.91
N THR A 110 17.64 -11.04 -3.07
CA THR A 110 17.52 -11.90 -1.89
C THR A 110 16.48 -11.26 -0.98
N ASP A 111 16.79 -10.07 -0.46
CA ASP A 111 15.85 -9.30 0.37
C ASP A 111 15.40 -8.06 -0.40
N GLY A 112 14.09 -7.81 -0.44
CA GLY A 112 13.55 -6.65 -1.15
C GLY A 112 14.06 -5.34 -0.56
N ILE A 113 13.74 -5.09 0.71
CA ILE A 113 14.19 -3.92 1.47
C ILE A 113 14.81 -4.40 2.78
N TRP A 114 16.05 -4.00 3.02
CA TRP A 114 16.84 -4.45 4.17
C TRP A 114 17.14 -3.30 5.13
N LEU A 115 16.83 -3.51 6.41
CA LEU A 115 17.11 -2.61 7.52
C LEU A 115 17.98 -3.35 8.54
N SER A 116 19.11 -2.76 8.91
CA SER A 116 20.00 -3.32 9.94
C SER A 116 20.51 -2.20 10.82
N GLY A 117 20.23 -2.25 12.12
CA GLY A 117 20.53 -1.14 13.04
C GLY A 117 19.93 0.19 12.58
N SER A 118 18.75 0.16 11.95
CA SER A 118 18.14 1.30 11.27
C SER A 118 16.84 1.70 11.97
N SER A 119 16.67 2.97 12.29
CA SER A 119 15.52 3.42 13.10
C SER A 119 14.75 4.58 12.49
N HIS A 120 13.47 4.75 12.85
CA HIS A 120 12.65 5.88 12.38
C HIS A 120 12.50 5.97 10.85
N ASN A 121 12.59 4.85 10.13
CA ASN A 121 12.37 4.79 8.69
C ASN A 121 10.89 4.52 8.37
N ASN A 122 10.45 4.92 7.18
CA ASN A 122 9.10 4.72 6.70
C ASN A 122 9.12 3.98 5.36
N ILE A 123 8.52 2.80 5.28
CA ILE A 123 8.38 2.01 4.06
C ILE A 123 6.90 1.98 3.72
N THR A 124 6.50 2.68 2.66
CA THR A 124 5.07 2.89 2.38
C THR A 124 4.69 2.86 0.92
N ALA A 125 3.50 2.34 0.61
CA ALA A 125 2.94 2.33 -0.75
C ALA A 125 3.85 1.63 -1.79
N ASN A 126 4.60 0.61 -1.38
CA ASN A 126 5.44 -0.18 -2.27
C ASN A 126 4.78 -1.50 -2.66
N THR A 127 5.18 -2.04 -3.81
CA THR A 127 4.88 -3.42 -4.23
C THR A 127 6.15 -4.25 -4.16
N ILE A 128 6.24 -5.17 -3.21
CA ILE A 128 7.47 -5.92 -2.91
C ILE A 128 7.19 -7.40 -3.17
N THR A 129 7.76 -7.94 -4.25
CA THR A 129 7.33 -9.26 -4.74
C THR A 129 8.44 -10.03 -5.40
N ASN A 130 8.34 -11.37 -5.42
CA ASN A 130 9.25 -12.25 -6.15
C ASN A 130 10.73 -12.08 -5.75
N ASN A 131 11.00 -11.77 -4.48
CA ASN A 131 12.34 -11.86 -3.91
C ASN A 131 12.65 -13.31 -3.50
N GLN A 132 13.94 -13.65 -3.46
CA GLN A 132 14.47 -15.00 -3.22
C GLN A 132 14.68 -15.30 -1.73
N GLY A 133 14.50 -14.30 -0.87
CA GLY A 133 14.35 -14.38 0.58
C GLY A 133 13.15 -13.52 0.98
N ASP A 134 13.34 -12.60 1.93
CA ASP A 134 12.26 -11.83 2.51
C ASP A 134 11.81 -10.64 1.64
N GLY A 135 10.55 -10.24 1.80
CA GLY A 135 10.06 -8.99 1.24
C GLY A 135 10.74 -7.78 1.92
N ILE A 136 10.57 -7.68 3.22
CA ILE A 136 11.19 -6.64 4.07
C ILE A 136 11.83 -7.32 5.28
N ASP A 137 13.11 -7.04 5.53
CA ASP A 137 13.86 -7.64 6.63
C ASP A 137 14.43 -6.56 7.57
N LEU A 138 14.07 -6.63 8.86
CA LEU A 138 14.48 -5.72 9.93
C LEU A 138 15.33 -6.45 10.96
N ARG A 139 16.65 -6.22 10.93
CA ARG A 139 17.60 -6.86 11.85
C ARG A 139 18.31 -5.92 12.79
N LEU A 140 18.93 -6.51 13.81
CA LEU A 140 19.98 -5.90 14.63
C LEU A 140 19.54 -4.56 15.24
N SER A 141 18.45 -4.57 16.01
CA SER A 141 17.90 -3.37 16.65
C SER A 141 17.40 -2.31 15.66
N SER A 142 16.73 -2.75 14.59
CA SER A 142 16.03 -1.85 13.69
C SER A 142 14.68 -1.45 14.31
N ASN A 143 14.70 -0.40 15.11
CA ASN A 143 13.59 -0.03 16.00
C ASN A 143 12.81 1.19 15.48
N TYR A 144 11.57 1.38 15.94
CA TYR A 144 10.79 2.58 15.65
C TYR A 144 10.57 2.84 14.14
N ASN A 145 10.57 1.81 13.31
CA ASN A 145 10.25 1.92 11.89
C ASN A 145 8.75 1.75 11.66
N SER A 146 8.25 2.36 10.58
CA SER A 146 6.86 2.21 10.12
C SER A 146 6.86 1.52 8.76
N ILE A 147 6.12 0.42 8.67
CA ILE A 147 5.89 -0.35 7.45
C ILE A 147 4.39 -0.28 7.18
N ALA A 148 3.99 0.59 6.25
CA ALA A 148 2.58 0.94 6.11
C ALA A 148 2.04 0.96 4.68
N GLY A 149 0.93 0.28 4.43
CA GLY A 149 0.23 0.36 3.13
C GLY A 149 0.98 -0.28 1.97
N ASN A 150 1.79 -1.31 2.22
CA ASN A 150 2.54 -2.02 1.18
C ASN A 150 1.77 -3.26 0.67
N SER A 151 2.02 -3.63 -0.58
CA SER A 151 1.61 -4.92 -1.14
C SER A 151 2.83 -5.85 -1.20
N ILE A 152 2.85 -6.88 -0.34
CA ILE A 152 4.00 -7.76 -0.16
C ILE A 152 3.57 -9.19 -0.51
N ALA A 153 4.10 -9.75 -1.59
CA ALA A 153 3.61 -11.04 -2.05
C ALA A 153 4.60 -11.88 -2.84
N ASN A 154 4.44 -13.20 -2.82
CA ASN A 154 5.25 -14.13 -3.61
C ASN A 154 6.76 -14.00 -3.32
N ASN A 155 7.15 -13.67 -2.09
CA ASN A 155 8.55 -13.76 -1.66
C ASN A 155 8.85 -15.20 -1.23
N HIS A 156 10.10 -15.62 -1.38
CA HIS A 156 10.50 -17.01 -1.19
C HIS A 156 10.54 -17.44 0.27
N ASP A 157 10.84 -16.49 1.15
CA ASP A 157 10.81 -16.70 2.59
C ASP A 157 9.57 -15.96 3.14
N ASP A 158 9.76 -15.00 4.05
CA ASP A 158 8.66 -14.30 4.71
C ASP A 158 8.26 -13.02 3.96
N GLY A 159 7.03 -12.56 4.23
CA GLY A 159 6.61 -11.24 3.79
C GLY A 159 7.41 -10.15 4.50
N ILE A 160 7.41 -10.19 5.83
CA ILE A 160 8.15 -9.27 6.70
C ILE A 160 8.82 -10.07 7.83
N GLU A 161 10.15 -9.97 7.97
CA GLU A 161 10.92 -10.52 9.10
C GLU A 161 11.38 -9.40 10.05
N LEU A 162 11.19 -9.59 11.35
CA LEU A 162 11.80 -8.79 12.43
C LEU A 162 12.70 -9.70 13.29
N TRP A 163 14.00 -9.44 13.26
CA TRP A 163 15.00 -10.14 14.07
C TRP A 163 15.68 -9.18 15.06
N GLY A 164 15.35 -9.31 16.35
CA GLY A 164 15.90 -8.44 17.39
C GLY A 164 15.56 -6.97 17.18
N SER A 165 14.32 -6.71 16.74
CA SER A 165 13.83 -5.39 16.31
C SER A 165 12.51 -5.09 17.02
N SER A 166 12.49 -3.98 17.75
CA SER A 166 11.43 -3.62 18.70
C SER A 166 10.77 -2.28 18.36
N TYR A 167 9.58 -2.03 18.88
CA TYR A 167 8.86 -0.76 18.73
C TYR A 167 8.54 -0.37 17.28
N ASN A 168 8.39 -1.34 16.38
CA ASN A 168 8.00 -1.10 14.99
C ASN A 168 6.48 -1.13 14.82
N ASP A 169 5.98 -0.35 13.86
CA ASP A 169 4.57 -0.32 13.45
C ASP A 169 4.41 -0.96 12.07
N ILE A 170 3.68 -2.06 12.01
CA ILE A 170 3.37 -2.82 10.79
C ILE A 170 1.87 -2.67 10.55
N ALA A 171 1.48 -1.74 9.68
CA ALA A 171 0.09 -1.36 9.53
C ALA A 171 -0.43 -1.36 8.09
N GLU A 172 -1.70 -1.76 7.90
CA GLU A 172 -2.41 -1.57 6.62
C GLU A 172 -1.71 -2.24 5.41
N ASN A 173 -0.85 -3.23 5.66
CA ASN A 173 -0.17 -3.98 4.63
C ASN A 173 -1.04 -5.12 4.12
N ASN A 174 -0.68 -5.53 2.92
CA ASN A 174 -1.37 -6.54 2.17
C ASN A 174 -0.39 -7.67 1.84
N ILE A 175 -0.29 -8.65 2.74
CA ILE A 175 0.79 -9.63 2.83
C ILE A 175 0.25 -11.00 2.44
N ARG A 176 0.66 -11.53 1.30
CA ARG A 176 0.05 -12.77 0.79
C ARG A 176 0.95 -13.64 -0.04
N GLU A 177 0.62 -14.93 -0.12
CA GLU A 177 1.28 -15.88 -1.02
C GLU A 177 2.81 -15.91 -0.83
N ASN A 178 3.32 -15.57 0.36
CA ASN A 178 4.73 -15.77 0.68
C ASN A 178 4.95 -17.25 1.00
N ARG A 179 6.12 -17.76 0.64
CA ARG A 179 6.37 -19.20 0.66
C ARG A 179 6.66 -19.72 2.08
N LEU A 180 7.03 -18.85 3.03
CA LEU A 180 7.01 -19.16 4.44
C LEU A 180 5.83 -18.43 5.11
N HIS A 181 6.11 -17.50 6.02
CA HIS A 181 5.11 -16.82 6.82
C HIS A 181 4.72 -15.46 6.21
N GLY A 182 3.59 -14.92 6.66
CA GLY A 182 3.24 -13.54 6.36
C GLY A 182 4.17 -12.56 7.10
N ILE A 183 4.16 -12.64 8.43
CA ILE A 183 4.99 -11.82 9.32
C ILE A 183 5.68 -12.74 10.33
N TRP A 184 7.01 -12.65 10.42
CA TRP A 184 7.79 -13.35 11.43
C TRP A 184 8.46 -12.37 12.40
N ILE A 185 8.14 -12.49 13.69
CA ILE A 185 8.71 -11.72 14.79
C ILE A 185 9.54 -12.66 15.65
N TYR A 186 10.86 -12.42 15.65
CA TYR A 186 11.83 -13.36 16.18
C TYR A 186 12.89 -12.68 17.06
N ASP A 187 13.34 -13.43 18.07
CA ASP A 187 14.53 -13.17 18.90
C ASP A 187 14.52 -11.79 19.61
N ASN A 188 13.75 -11.68 20.69
CA ASN A 188 13.65 -10.46 21.51
C ASN A 188 13.11 -9.24 20.74
N SER A 189 12.23 -9.47 19.76
CA SER A 189 11.52 -8.43 19.01
C SER A 189 10.25 -8.02 19.76
N ASN A 190 10.38 -7.01 20.63
CA ASN A 190 9.37 -6.65 21.62
C ASN A 190 8.61 -5.37 21.25
N HIS A 191 7.43 -5.18 21.83
CA HIS A 191 6.67 -3.93 21.74
C HIS A 191 6.35 -3.47 20.30
N ASN A 192 6.22 -4.38 19.34
CA ASN A 192 5.78 -4.07 17.99
C ASN A 192 4.24 -4.03 17.93
N ASP A 193 3.68 -3.15 17.09
CA ASP A 193 2.24 -3.06 16.79
C ASP A 193 1.98 -3.58 15.38
N ILE A 194 1.17 -4.64 15.27
CA ILE A 194 0.80 -5.28 14.02
C ILE A 194 -0.69 -5.04 13.86
N SER A 195 -1.07 -4.09 13.01
CA SER A 195 -2.47 -3.66 12.95
C SER A 195 -3.06 -3.42 11.56
N ARG A 196 -4.34 -3.75 11.38
CA ARG A 196 -5.08 -3.47 10.12
C ARG A 196 -4.45 -4.09 8.86
N ASN A 197 -3.66 -5.15 9.00
CA ASN A 197 -3.09 -5.87 7.86
C ASN A 197 -4.08 -6.91 7.32
N THR A 198 -3.98 -7.21 6.03
CA THR A 198 -4.56 -8.42 5.43
C THR A 198 -3.44 -9.41 5.18
N ILE A 199 -3.46 -10.55 5.87
CA ILE A 199 -2.41 -11.56 5.90
C ILE A 199 -3.04 -12.88 5.43
N ALA A 200 -2.80 -13.23 4.18
CA ALA A 200 -3.61 -14.24 3.52
C ALA A 200 -2.81 -15.21 2.65
N GLU A 201 -3.23 -16.47 2.62
CA GLU A 201 -2.75 -17.44 1.64
C GLU A 201 -1.22 -17.64 1.65
N ASN A 202 -0.55 -17.39 2.78
CA ASN A 202 0.86 -17.75 2.96
C ASN A 202 0.98 -19.26 3.15
N HIS A 203 2.12 -19.82 2.74
CA HIS A 203 2.31 -21.27 2.66
C HIS A 203 2.64 -21.94 4.00
N TYR A 204 2.97 -21.15 5.01
CA TYR A 204 3.01 -21.56 6.41
C TYR A 204 2.07 -20.63 7.20
N ASP A 205 2.49 -20.18 8.38
CA ASP A 205 1.66 -19.37 9.26
C ASP A 205 1.40 -17.95 8.71
N GLY A 206 0.28 -17.35 9.12
CA GLY A 206 0.03 -15.93 8.88
C GLY A 206 1.01 -15.05 9.66
N ILE A 207 1.02 -15.20 10.99
CA ILE A 207 1.86 -14.42 11.91
C ILE A 207 2.59 -15.37 12.87
N VAL A 208 3.88 -15.16 13.09
CA VAL A 208 4.69 -15.93 14.05
C VAL A 208 5.35 -15.00 15.06
N LEU A 209 5.18 -15.27 16.35
CA LEU A 209 5.92 -14.65 17.46
C LEU A 209 6.73 -15.73 18.17
N LEU A 210 8.07 -15.61 18.12
CA LEU A 210 8.98 -16.64 18.58
C LEU A 210 10.18 -16.07 19.35
N SER A 211 10.71 -16.86 20.28
CA SER A 211 11.97 -16.59 21.01
C SER A 211 11.98 -15.28 21.79
N SER A 212 11.18 -15.21 22.86
CA SER A 212 11.10 -14.06 23.78
C SER A 212 10.64 -12.77 23.09
N SER A 213 9.76 -12.89 22.09
CA SER A 213 9.16 -11.75 21.41
C SER A 213 7.90 -11.32 22.17
N ASP A 214 8.13 -10.59 23.26
CA ASP A 214 7.16 -10.27 24.29
C ASP A 214 6.53 -8.89 24.09
N TYR A 215 5.36 -8.68 24.72
CA TYR A 215 4.67 -7.39 24.77
C TYR A 215 4.33 -6.77 23.40
N ASN A 216 4.20 -7.58 22.36
CA ASN A 216 3.70 -7.15 21.06
C ASN A 216 2.17 -7.05 21.07
N THR A 217 1.63 -6.19 20.23
CA THR A 217 0.19 -6.02 20.02
C THR A 217 -0.19 -6.45 18.61
N VAL A 218 -1.10 -7.40 18.49
CA VAL A 218 -1.63 -7.89 17.21
C VAL A 218 -3.13 -7.59 17.20
N ARG A 219 -3.57 -6.62 16.40
CA ARG A 219 -4.95 -6.14 16.46
C ARG A 219 -5.56 -5.74 15.13
N ASN A 220 -6.88 -5.94 14.98
CA ASN A 220 -7.61 -5.50 13.79
C ASN A 220 -7.06 -6.07 12.46
N ASN A 221 -6.35 -7.19 12.48
CA ASN A 221 -5.86 -7.83 11.25
C ASN A 221 -6.91 -8.79 10.69
N THR A 222 -6.92 -8.97 9.37
CA THR A 222 -7.59 -10.10 8.72
C THR A 222 -6.53 -11.15 8.42
N VAL A 223 -6.62 -12.31 9.07
CA VAL A 223 -5.68 -13.42 8.95
C VAL A 223 -6.44 -14.60 8.37
N GLU A 224 -6.24 -14.89 7.08
CA GLU A 224 -7.12 -15.83 6.37
C GLU A 224 -6.40 -16.82 5.46
N LYS A 225 -6.88 -18.07 5.45
CA LYS A 225 -6.44 -19.11 4.50
C LYS A 225 -4.93 -19.35 4.46
N ASN A 226 -4.21 -19.09 5.55
CA ASN A 226 -2.82 -19.50 5.65
C ASN A 226 -2.76 -21.02 5.78
N GLN A 227 -1.75 -21.63 5.16
CA GLN A 227 -1.71 -23.08 4.94
C GLN A 227 -1.31 -23.88 6.19
N ASP A 228 -0.86 -23.19 7.25
CA ASP A 228 -0.63 -23.78 8.57
C ASP A 228 -1.42 -22.99 9.63
N GLU A 229 -0.78 -22.30 10.58
CA GLU A 229 -1.50 -21.57 11.63
C GLU A 229 -1.90 -20.14 11.19
N GLY A 230 -3.05 -19.64 11.65
CA GLY A 230 -3.35 -18.21 11.53
C GLY A 230 -2.31 -17.38 12.30
N ILE A 231 -2.08 -17.75 13.55
CA ILE A 231 -1.02 -17.18 14.39
C ILE A 231 -0.34 -18.25 15.27
N THR A 232 0.98 -18.24 15.29
CA THR A 232 1.80 -19.04 16.20
C THR A 232 2.48 -18.16 17.24
N VAL A 233 2.34 -18.49 18.53
CA VAL A 233 3.02 -17.81 19.63
C VAL A 233 3.78 -18.80 20.51
N THR A 234 5.10 -18.85 20.35
CA THR A 234 5.95 -19.84 21.01
C THR A 234 7.04 -19.17 21.84
N SER A 235 7.16 -19.56 23.11
CA SER A 235 8.14 -19.00 24.04
C SER A 235 8.15 -17.47 24.06
N SER A 236 6.98 -16.85 23.92
CA SER A 236 6.78 -15.40 23.80
C SER A 236 5.54 -14.99 24.59
N PHE A 237 5.68 -14.11 25.57
CA PHE A 237 4.71 -13.86 26.62
C PHE A 237 4.17 -12.44 26.59
N HIS A 238 3.02 -12.26 27.24
CA HIS A 238 2.42 -10.94 27.45
C HIS A 238 2.08 -10.19 26.15
N ASN A 239 1.90 -10.90 25.05
CA ASN A 239 1.38 -10.34 23.82
C ASN A 239 -0.13 -10.14 23.93
N SER A 240 -0.64 -9.07 23.32
CA SER A 240 -2.05 -8.73 23.29
C SER A 240 -2.61 -8.94 21.88
N ILE A 241 -3.48 -9.95 21.71
CA ILE A 241 -4.03 -10.37 20.42
C ILE A 241 -5.56 -10.23 20.45
N TYR A 242 -6.11 -9.18 19.85
CA TYR A 242 -7.55 -8.89 19.94
C TYR A 242 -8.10 -8.21 18.69
N HIS A 243 -9.43 -8.27 18.46
CA HIS A 243 -10.11 -7.73 17.27
C HIS A 243 -9.58 -8.22 15.93
N ASN A 244 -8.84 -9.33 15.89
CA ASN A 244 -8.42 -9.94 14.64
C ASN A 244 -9.53 -10.82 14.08
N LYS A 245 -9.53 -11.03 12.76
CA LYS A 245 -10.41 -11.94 12.07
C LYS A 245 -9.61 -13.15 11.60
N PHE A 246 -9.76 -14.28 12.28
CA PHE A 246 -9.14 -15.54 11.91
C PHE A 246 -10.12 -16.34 11.05
N LEU A 247 -9.83 -16.43 9.74
CA LEU A 247 -10.76 -16.95 8.74
C LEU A 247 -10.16 -18.12 7.96
N ASN A 248 -10.69 -19.33 8.16
CA ASN A 248 -10.37 -20.50 7.34
C ASN A 248 -8.85 -20.77 7.17
N ASN A 249 -8.04 -20.46 8.17
CA ASN A 249 -6.66 -20.98 8.24
C ASN A 249 -6.72 -22.51 8.48
N THR A 250 -5.65 -23.26 8.17
CA THR A 250 -5.63 -24.70 8.46
C THR A 250 -5.90 -24.97 9.93
N ASN A 251 -5.26 -24.20 10.80
CA ASN A 251 -5.59 -24.04 12.20
C ASN A 251 -5.58 -22.54 12.53
N GLN A 252 -6.42 -22.08 13.46
CA GLN A 252 -6.51 -20.64 13.74
C GLN A 252 -5.33 -20.13 14.56
N VAL A 253 -4.90 -20.93 15.55
CA VAL A 253 -3.92 -20.54 16.57
C VAL A 253 -3.16 -21.76 17.08
N SER A 254 -1.84 -21.60 17.21
CA SER A 254 -0.99 -22.45 18.03
C SER A 254 -0.23 -21.62 19.06
N THR A 255 -0.28 -22.03 20.34
CA THR A 255 0.50 -21.35 21.39
C THR A 255 0.87 -22.28 22.54
N ASN A 256 2.11 -22.14 23.02
CA ASN A 256 2.61 -22.78 24.24
C ASN A 256 2.96 -21.78 25.35
N SER A 257 2.64 -20.52 25.15
CA SER A 257 2.98 -19.39 26.02
C SER A 257 1.71 -18.63 26.43
N VAL A 258 1.77 -17.89 27.52
CA VAL A 258 0.60 -17.20 28.09
C VAL A 258 0.48 -15.80 27.50
N ASN A 259 -0.63 -15.55 26.82
CA ASN A 259 -0.92 -14.29 26.13
C ASN A 259 -2.39 -13.89 26.34
N THR A 260 -2.71 -12.63 26.04
CA THR A 260 -4.08 -12.09 26.17
C THR A 260 -4.77 -12.12 24.81
N TRP A 261 -5.98 -12.66 24.74
CA TRP A 261 -6.71 -12.91 23.49
C TRP A 261 -8.00 -12.09 23.33
N ASP A 262 -8.17 -11.07 24.16
CA ASP A 262 -9.30 -10.15 24.13
C ASP A 262 -8.90 -8.77 24.69
N ASP A 263 -9.70 -7.74 24.42
CA ASP A 263 -9.53 -6.37 24.94
C ASP A 263 -10.56 -6.05 26.03
N GLU A 264 -10.91 -7.07 26.82
CA GLU A 264 -11.92 -7.00 27.88
C GLU A 264 -13.33 -6.56 27.40
N TYR A 265 -14.31 -6.58 28.31
CA TYR A 265 -15.65 -6.08 28.02
C TYR A 265 -15.71 -4.55 28.24
N PRO A 266 -16.39 -3.77 27.38
CA PRO A 266 -17.21 -4.18 26.24
C PRO A 266 -16.47 -4.19 24.89
N SER A 267 -15.14 -4.07 24.89
CA SER A 267 -14.36 -3.99 23.65
C SER A 267 -14.45 -5.30 22.85
N GLY A 268 -14.45 -6.43 23.55
CA GLY A 268 -14.50 -7.77 22.97
C GLY A 268 -13.13 -8.29 22.55
N GLY A 269 -13.14 -9.46 21.91
CA GLY A 269 -11.95 -10.19 21.50
C GLY A 269 -11.87 -10.38 20.00
N ASN A 270 -11.39 -11.53 19.56
CA ASN A 270 -11.21 -11.84 18.15
C ASN A 270 -12.48 -12.44 17.54
N TYR A 271 -12.57 -12.35 16.22
CA TYR A 271 -13.53 -13.12 15.43
C TYR A 271 -12.86 -14.41 14.93
N TRP A 272 -13.51 -15.54 15.17
CA TRP A 272 -13.04 -16.86 14.77
C TRP A 272 -14.06 -17.51 13.83
N SER A 273 -13.65 -17.88 12.61
CA SER A 273 -14.57 -18.49 11.64
C SER A 273 -15.16 -19.85 12.06
N ASP A 274 -14.56 -20.48 13.07
CA ASP A 274 -14.92 -21.75 13.68
C ASP A 274 -15.60 -21.59 15.06
N TYR A 275 -15.82 -20.36 15.53
CA TYR A 275 -16.57 -20.13 16.76
C TYR A 275 -18.07 -20.40 16.55
N GLY A 276 -18.58 -21.40 17.28
CA GLY A 276 -19.98 -21.83 17.22
C GLY A 276 -20.84 -21.40 18.42
N GLY A 277 -20.37 -20.45 19.24
CA GLY A 277 -21.12 -19.97 20.40
C GLY A 277 -22.32 -19.10 20.03
N THR A 278 -23.16 -18.80 21.02
CA THR A 278 -24.34 -17.94 20.86
C THR A 278 -24.07 -16.54 21.39
N ASP A 279 -24.96 -15.60 21.05
CA ASP A 279 -24.99 -14.23 21.59
C ASP A 279 -26.44 -13.94 21.95
N LEU A 280 -26.84 -14.38 23.15
CA LEU A 280 -28.18 -14.20 23.72
C LEU A 280 -28.14 -13.32 24.96
N ASN A 281 -26.97 -13.17 25.59
CA ASN A 281 -26.74 -12.36 26.77
C ASN A 281 -25.64 -11.32 26.51
N SER A 282 -25.52 -10.41 27.46
CA SER A 282 -24.63 -9.27 27.43
C SER A 282 -24.01 -9.04 28.81
N GLY A 283 -23.15 -8.04 28.89
CA GLY A 283 -22.48 -7.62 30.12
C GLY A 283 -21.21 -8.42 30.41
N LEU A 284 -20.44 -7.96 31.39
CA LEU A 284 -19.12 -8.52 31.73
C LEU A 284 -19.14 -10.04 32.00
N TYR A 285 -20.23 -10.55 32.55
CA TYR A 285 -20.39 -11.97 32.88
C TYR A 285 -21.24 -12.75 31.86
N GLN A 286 -21.67 -12.09 30.77
CA GLN A 286 -22.48 -12.69 29.71
C GLN A 286 -23.74 -13.41 30.26
N ASN A 287 -24.43 -12.73 31.18
CA ASN A 287 -25.57 -13.29 31.92
C ASN A 287 -26.78 -12.33 32.02
N VAL A 288 -26.73 -11.20 31.33
CA VAL A 288 -27.85 -10.26 31.21
C VAL A 288 -28.52 -10.48 29.87
N ALA A 289 -29.80 -10.84 29.84
CA ALA A 289 -30.52 -11.13 28.60
C ALA A 289 -30.45 -9.96 27.60
N GLY A 290 -30.12 -10.26 26.34
CA GLY A 290 -29.95 -9.32 25.24
C GLY A 290 -28.58 -9.47 24.58
N SER A 291 -28.55 -9.44 23.24
CA SER A 291 -27.33 -9.60 22.42
C SER A 291 -26.55 -8.29 22.33
N ASP A 292 -25.21 -8.39 22.35
CA ASP A 292 -24.30 -7.25 22.22
C ASP A 292 -23.18 -7.45 21.17
N GLY A 293 -23.20 -8.57 20.43
CA GLY A 293 -22.21 -8.92 19.41
C GLY A 293 -20.99 -9.66 19.96
N ILE A 294 -20.94 -9.91 21.27
CA ILE A 294 -19.94 -10.74 21.95
C ILE A 294 -20.57 -12.10 22.25
N GLY A 295 -19.78 -13.15 22.12
CA GLY A 295 -20.23 -14.50 22.37
C GLY A 295 -20.39 -14.79 23.87
N ASP A 296 -21.50 -15.48 24.20
CA ASP A 296 -21.87 -15.85 25.57
C ASP A 296 -20.85 -16.78 26.24
N THR A 297 -20.06 -17.51 25.43
CA THR A 297 -19.05 -18.47 25.89
C THR A 297 -17.67 -18.13 25.35
N PRO A 298 -16.59 -18.27 26.14
CA PRO A 298 -15.23 -18.07 25.65
C PRO A 298 -14.85 -18.99 24.48
N TYR A 299 -13.96 -18.52 23.60
CA TYR A 299 -13.22 -19.38 22.68
C TYR A 299 -11.97 -19.89 23.41
N ILE A 300 -11.95 -21.21 23.69
CA ILE A 300 -10.87 -21.84 24.45
C ILE A 300 -9.76 -22.28 23.49
N ILE A 301 -8.57 -21.68 23.63
CA ILE A 301 -7.38 -22.05 22.84
C ILE A 301 -6.65 -23.20 23.55
N ASN A 302 -6.36 -23.04 24.84
CA ASN A 302 -5.86 -24.09 25.72
C ASN A 302 -6.11 -23.73 27.20
N SER A 303 -5.55 -24.50 28.14
CA SER A 303 -5.80 -24.33 29.58
C SER A 303 -5.38 -22.97 30.15
N ASN A 304 -4.46 -22.26 29.47
CA ASN A 304 -3.93 -20.96 29.93
C ASN A 304 -4.24 -19.81 28.96
N ASN A 305 -4.93 -20.09 27.85
CA ASN A 305 -5.23 -19.12 26.80
C ASN A 305 -6.69 -19.28 26.36
N GLN A 306 -7.45 -18.21 26.51
CA GLN A 306 -8.82 -18.13 26.05
C GLN A 306 -9.11 -16.70 25.62
N ASP A 307 -9.89 -16.56 24.56
CA ASP A 307 -10.58 -15.32 24.25
C ASP A 307 -11.91 -15.35 25.02
N ARG A 308 -12.03 -14.48 26.02
CA ARG A 308 -13.21 -14.45 26.90
C ARG A 308 -14.42 -13.83 26.23
N PHE A 309 -14.21 -13.03 25.19
CA PHE A 309 -15.21 -12.18 24.57
C PHE A 309 -15.19 -12.31 23.04
N PRO A 310 -15.27 -13.53 22.47
CA PRO A 310 -15.16 -13.73 21.03
C PRO A 310 -16.27 -12.98 20.29
N GLN A 311 -15.94 -12.34 19.18
CA GLN A 311 -16.94 -11.63 18.37
C GLN A 311 -17.77 -12.64 17.55
N VAL A 312 -19.10 -12.53 17.58
CA VAL A 312 -19.98 -13.48 16.85
C VAL A 312 -20.20 -13.13 15.38
N SER A 313 -19.79 -11.94 14.96
CA SER A 313 -19.84 -11.52 13.56
C SER A 313 -18.54 -10.83 13.19
N ALA A 314 -18.10 -11.03 11.94
CA ALA A 314 -16.95 -10.33 11.39
C ALA A 314 -17.23 -8.83 11.13
N SER A 315 -18.30 -8.29 11.72
CA SER A 315 -18.74 -6.91 11.48
C SER A 315 -17.64 -5.94 11.88
N THR A 316 -17.37 -5.01 10.96
CA THR A 316 -16.36 -3.97 11.13
C THR A 316 -16.76 -3.09 12.31
N GLY A 317 -15.90 -3.01 13.33
CA GLY A 317 -16.04 -1.96 14.34
C GLY A 317 -16.30 -0.61 13.67
N GLY A 318 -17.44 0.01 14.01
CA GLY A 318 -17.65 1.46 13.95
C GLY A 318 -17.37 2.18 12.63
N GLY A 319 -17.71 1.61 11.48
CA GLY A 319 -17.67 2.30 10.19
C GLY A 319 -18.82 3.30 9.99
N LEU A 320 -18.78 4.47 10.63
CA LEU A 320 -19.43 5.67 10.06
C LEU A 320 -18.64 6.24 8.86
N GLY A 321 -17.59 5.53 8.41
CA GLY A 321 -16.68 5.91 7.32
C GLY A 321 -17.13 5.52 5.90
N SER A 322 -17.89 4.43 5.71
CA SER A 322 -18.12 3.95 4.32
C SER A 322 -19.12 4.82 3.55
N LEU A 323 -20.16 5.33 4.21
CA LEU A 323 -21.08 6.29 3.62
C LEU A 323 -20.45 7.68 3.48
N THR A 324 -19.64 8.12 4.45
CA THR A 324 -18.99 9.44 4.39
C THR A 324 -17.92 9.51 3.30
N TRP A 325 -17.13 8.46 3.07
CA TRP A 325 -16.18 8.43 1.95
C TRP A 325 -16.86 8.40 0.58
N ILE A 326 -17.96 7.64 0.42
CA ILE A 326 -18.75 7.65 -0.82
C ILE A 326 -19.36 9.04 -1.04
N ILE A 327 -19.86 9.70 0.01
CA ILE A 327 -20.38 11.07 -0.06
C ILE A 327 -19.26 12.07 -0.37
N ILE A 328 -18.08 11.93 0.24
CA ILE A 328 -16.91 12.80 -0.04
C ILE A 328 -16.45 12.62 -1.49
N ILE A 329 -16.32 11.39 -1.99
CA ILE A 329 -15.96 11.11 -3.38
C ILE A 329 -17.01 11.68 -4.33
N ALA A 330 -18.30 11.51 -4.02
CA ALA A 330 -19.39 12.08 -4.81
C ALA A 330 -19.35 13.62 -4.81
N VAL A 331 -19.11 14.25 -3.66
CA VAL A 331 -19.00 15.72 -3.55
C VAL A 331 -17.77 16.23 -4.29
N VAL A 332 -16.62 15.56 -4.18
CA VAL A 332 -15.39 15.92 -4.91
C VAL A 332 -15.60 15.77 -6.42
N ALA A 333 -16.25 14.68 -6.88
CA ALA A 333 -16.59 14.49 -8.28
C ALA A 333 -17.54 15.59 -8.80
N ILE A 334 -18.56 15.96 -8.02
CA ILE A 334 -19.47 17.06 -8.35
C ILE A 334 -18.72 18.40 -8.44
N CYS A 335 -17.81 18.68 -7.50
CA CYS A 335 -16.98 19.88 -7.52
C CYS A 335 -16.05 19.94 -8.74
N ILE A 336 -15.43 18.82 -9.12
CA ILE A 336 -14.59 18.73 -10.32
C ILE A 336 -15.41 18.98 -11.59
N VAL A 337 -16.59 18.36 -11.70
CA VAL A 337 -17.49 18.58 -12.85
C VAL A 337 -17.93 20.05 -12.92
N ALA A 338 -18.30 20.66 -11.79
CA ALA A 338 -18.66 22.07 -11.72
C ALA A 338 -17.49 23.00 -12.14
N ALA A 339 -16.27 22.70 -11.69
CA ALA A 339 -15.07 23.45 -12.08
C ALA A 339 -14.78 23.32 -13.59
N ILE A 340 -14.90 22.12 -14.16
CA ILE A 340 -14.73 21.89 -15.60
C ILE A 340 -15.80 22.67 -16.39
N VAL A 341 -17.06 22.62 -15.97
CA VAL A 341 -18.15 23.37 -16.63
C VAL A 341 -17.90 24.88 -16.58
N LEU A 342 -17.41 25.42 -15.47
CA LEU A 342 -17.05 26.84 -15.33
C LEU A 342 -15.86 27.22 -16.23
N ILE A 343 -14.84 26.37 -16.34
CA ILE A 343 -13.69 26.59 -17.23
C ILE A 343 -14.14 26.56 -18.69
N LEU A 344 -15.03 25.63 -19.06
CA LEU A 344 -15.59 25.55 -20.41
C LEU A 344 -16.51 26.75 -20.73
N HIS A 345 -17.28 27.25 -19.76
CA HIS A 345 -18.09 28.46 -19.94
C HIS A 345 -17.26 29.73 -20.12
N ARG A 346 -16.11 29.83 -19.44
CA ARG A 346 -15.15 30.94 -19.60
C ARG A 346 -14.36 30.90 -20.92
N ARG A 347 -14.42 29.78 -21.66
CA ARG A 347 -13.78 29.60 -22.97
C ARG A 347 -14.69 29.84 -24.16
N LYS A 348 -15.90 30.41 -24.00
CA LYS A 348 -16.62 30.95 -25.15
C LYS A 348 -15.82 32.13 -25.72
N PRO A 349 -15.32 32.08 -26.97
CA PRO A 349 -14.71 33.24 -27.60
C PRO A 349 -15.78 34.34 -27.71
N SER A 350 -15.41 35.56 -27.32
CA SER A 350 -16.22 36.73 -27.62
C SER A 350 -16.45 36.77 -29.13
N VAL A 351 -17.72 36.72 -29.55
CA VAL A 351 -18.09 36.95 -30.94
C VAL A 351 -17.67 38.39 -31.25
N ALA A 352 -16.65 38.54 -32.10
CA ALA A 352 -16.24 39.85 -32.61
C ALA A 352 -17.42 40.47 -33.36
N THR A 353 -17.98 41.55 -32.83
CA THR A 353 -18.99 42.35 -33.51
C THR A 353 -18.35 43.01 -34.74
N ILE A 354 -18.78 42.61 -35.92
CA ILE A 354 -18.39 43.22 -37.21
C ILE A 354 -18.87 44.69 -37.20
N PRO A 355 -18.02 45.69 -37.48
CA PRO A 355 -18.45 47.08 -37.56
C PRO A 355 -19.34 47.29 -38.81
N PRO A 356 -20.35 48.17 -38.76
CA PRO A 356 -21.28 48.37 -39.86
C PRO A 356 -20.59 49.00 -41.08
N PRO A 357 -21.08 48.72 -42.31
CA PRO A 357 -20.47 49.23 -43.53
C PRO A 357 -20.66 50.75 -43.67
N PRO A 358 -19.72 51.44 -44.36
CA PRO A 358 -19.78 52.90 -44.54
C PRO A 358 -20.99 53.31 -45.42
N PRO A 359 -21.56 54.51 -45.19
CA PRO A 359 -22.74 54.97 -45.90
C PRO A 359 -22.43 55.31 -47.37
N PRO A 360 -23.42 55.20 -48.28
CA PRO A 360 -23.23 55.44 -49.70
C PRO A 360 -23.03 56.94 -50.03
N PRO A 361 -22.45 57.27 -51.21
CA PRO A 361 -22.12 58.64 -51.59
C PRO A 361 -23.38 59.50 -51.76
N LYS A 362 -23.36 60.71 -51.20
CA LYS A 362 -24.44 61.70 -51.40
C LYS A 362 -24.41 62.22 -52.84
N THR A 363 -25.47 61.95 -53.58
CA THR A 363 -25.80 62.61 -54.85
C THR A 363 -26.01 64.11 -54.63
N GLN A 364 -25.24 64.93 -55.32
CA GLN A 364 -25.55 66.35 -55.48
C GLN A 364 -26.71 66.51 -56.46
N LEU A 365 -27.79 67.15 -56.03
CA LEU A 365 -28.78 67.76 -56.91
C LEU A 365 -29.00 69.21 -56.47
N SER A 366 -28.34 70.08 -57.26
CA SER A 366 -28.68 71.43 -57.71
C SER A 366 -29.80 72.24 -57.01
N ARG A 367 -29.39 73.47 -56.62
CA ARG A 367 -29.99 74.80 -56.96
C ARG A 367 -31.49 74.95 -56.76
N ASN A 368 -31.95 75.86 -55.89
CA ASN A 368 -32.18 77.30 -56.09
C ASN A 368 -33.50 77.56 -55.33
N VAL A 369 -33.89 78.68 -54.71
CA VAL A 369 -33.50 80.09 -54.69
C VAL A 369 -34.43 80.74 -53.63
N GLN A 370 -33.95 81.78 -52.92
CA GLN A 370 -34.69 82.84 -52.19
C GLN A 370 -35.70 82.40 -51.10
N GLY A 371 -35.75 83.01 -49.91
CA GLY A 371 -35.12 84.21 -49.39
C GLY A 371 -35.76 84.57 -48.04
N ILE A 372 -35.12 85.54 -47.38
CA ILE A 372 -35.78 86.66 -46.68
C ILE A 372 -36.21 86.42 -45.22
N ILE A 373 -35.53 87.21 -44.36
CA ILE A 373 -35.80 87.76 -43.01
C ILE A 373 -35.67 86.87 -41.75
N GLN A 374 -34.63 87.21 -40.98
CA GLN A 374 -34.60 87.39 -39.52
C GLN A 374 -35.84 88.20 -39.00
N PRO A 375 -36.12 88.42 -37.70
CA PRO A 375 -35.19 88.29 -36.57
C PRO A 375 -35.80 87.75 -35.25
N THR A 376 -34.93 87.59 -34.26
CA THR A 376 -35.14 87.91 -32.82
C THR A 376 -36.09 87.03 -31.98
N TYR A 377 -35.94 86.87 -30.66
CA TYR A 377 -35.09 87.46 -29.60
C TYR A 377 -35.04 86.42 -28.45
N LEU A 378 -33.92 86.46 -27.71
CA LEU A 378 -33.67 85.94 -26.35
C LEU A 378 -33.50 84.43 -26.14
#